data_AF-Q3U6U7-F1
#
_entry.id   AF-Q3U6U7-F1
#
_cell.length_a   1.000
_cell.length_b   1.000
_cell.length_c   1.000
_cell.angle_alpha   90.00
_cell.angle_beta   90.00
_cell.angle_gamma   90.00
#
_symmetry.space_group_name_H-M   'P 1'
#
loop_
_entity.id
_entity.type
_entity.pdbx_description
1 polymer ?
#
loop_
_entity_poly.entity_id
_entity_poly.type
_entity_poly.pdbx_seq_one_letter_code
_entity_poly.pdbx_strand_id
1 'polypeptide(L)'
;MADMPSGESCTSPLELFNSIATQGELVRSLKAGNAPKDEIDSAVKMLLSLKMSYKAAMGEEYKAGCPPGNPTAGRNCDSDATKASEDFVDPWTVRTSSAKGIDYDKLIVQFGSSKIDKELINRIERATGQRPHRFLRRGIFFSHRDMNQILDAYENKKPFYLYTGRGPSSEAMHLGHLVPFIFTKWLQDVFNVPLVIQMSDDEKYLWKDLTLEQAYSYTVENAKDIIACGFDINKTFIFSDLEYMGQSPGFYRNVVKIQKHVTFNQVKGIFGFTDSDCIGKISFPAVQAAPSFSNSFPKIFRDRTDIQCLIPCAIDQDPYFRMTRDVAPRIGHPKPALLHSTFFPALQGAQTKMSASDPNSSIFLTDTAKQIKSKVNKHAFSGGRDTVEEHRQFGGNCEVDVSFMYLTFFLEDDDRLEQIRKDYTSGAMLTGELKKTLIDVLQPLIAEHQARRKAVTEETVKEFMTPRQLSFHFQ
;
A
#
# COMPACT_ATOMS: atom_id res chain seq x y z
N MET A 1 16.86 7.32 64.29
CA MET A 1 17.53 7.32 62.98
C MET A 1 16.46 7.09 61.95
N ALA A 2 16.02 8.17 61.28
CA ALA A 2 15.01 8.13 60.24
C ALA A 2 15.69 8.59 58.95
N ASP A 3 15.76 7.70 57.96
CA ASP A 3 16.27 8.00 56.62
C ASP A 3 15.14 8.56 55.76
N MET A 4 15.41 9.71 55.14
CA MET A 4 14.64 10.30 54.05
C MET A 4 15.47 10.14 52.76
N PRO A 5 14.93 9.66 51.63
CA PRO A 5 15.62 9.73 50.36
C PRO A 5 15.28 11.05 49.66
N SER A 6 16.26 11.94 49.57
CA SER A 6 16.25 13.09 48.66
C SER A 6 16.68 12.62 47.25
N GLY A 7 15.75 12.60 46.31
CA GLY A 7 16.03 12.34 44.90
C GLY A 7 15.55 13.50 44.02
N GLU A 8 16.40 14.51 43.81
CA GLU A 8 16.26 15.44 42.69
C GLU A 8 16.96 14.82 41.47
N SER A 9 16.19 14.38 40.47
CA SER A 9 16.74 13.90 39.21
C SER A 9 17.25 15.08 38.39
N CYS A 10 18.58 15.19 38.24
CA CYS A 10 19.20 16.18 37.37
C CYS A 10 19.05 15.73 35.91
N THR A 11 17.98 16.16 35.24
CA THR A 11 17.72 15.85 33.82
C THR A 11 18.71 16.60 32.94
N SER A 12 19.48 15.90 32.10
CA SER A 12 20.51 16.53 31.27
C SER A 12 19.88 17.44 30.19
N PRO A 13 20.56 18.51 29.75
CA PRO A 13 20.08 19.37 28.65
C PRO A 13 19.67 18.64 27.38
N LEU A 14 20.37 17.54 27.05
CA LEU A 14 20.10 16.72 25.87
C LEU A 14 18.83 15.86 26.06
N GLU A 15 18.61 15.30 27.24
CA GLU A 15 17.37 14.58 27.56
C GLU A 15 16.16 15.51 27.53
N LEU A 16 16.33 16.74 28.04
CA LEU A 16 15.28 17.75 28.00
C LEU A 16 14.98 18.21 26.56
N PHE A 17 16.02 18.36 25.72
CA PHE A 17 15.87 18.65 24.29
C PHE A 17 15.11 17.54 23.55
N ASN A 18 15.46 16.28 23.79
CA ASN A 18 14.81 15.12 23.20
C ASN A 18 13.37 14.97 23.69
N SER A 19 13.11 15.22 24.97
CA SER A 19 11.76 15.17 25.54
C SER A 19 10.84 16.22 24.92
N ILE A 20 11.35 17.43 24.65
CA ILE A 20 10.60 18.47 23.93
C ILE A 20 10.31 18.06 22.48
N ALA A 21 11.28 17.44 21.81
CA ALA A 21 11.09 16.95 20.44
C ALA A 21 10.01 15.87 20.37
N THR A 22 10.08 14.87 21.26
CA THR A 22 9.10 13.78 21.38
C THR A 22 7.71 14.30 21.73
N GLN A 23 7.59 15.19 22.73
CA GLN A 23 6.31 15.76 23.12
C GLN A 23 5.73 16.67 22.02
N GLY A 24 6.59 17.37 21.27
CA GLY A 24 6.19 18.15 20.10
C GLY A 24 5.61 17.29 18.98
N GLU A 25 6.19 16.11 18.76
CA GLU A 25 5.68 15.13 17.80
C GLU A 25 4.34 14.53 18.25
N LEU A 26 4.19 14.24 19.55
CA LEU A 26 2.92 13.77 20.11
C LEU A 26 1.79 14.80 19.93
N VAL A 27 2.07 16.08 20.17
CA VAL A 27 1.08 17.16 19.91
C VAL A 27 0.73 17.25 18.43
N ARG A 28 1.70 17.06 17.52
CA ARG A 28 1.45 17.02 16.07
C ARG A 28 0.61 15.82 15.68
N SER A 29 0.90 14.63 16.21
CA SER A 29 0.15 13.41 15.92
C SER A 29 -1.27 13.48 16.46
N LEU A 30 -1.48 14.01 17.68
CA LEU A 30 -2.81 14.19 18.26
C LEU A 30 -3.66 15.17 17.46
N LYS A 31 -3.07 16.28 16.98
CA LYS A 31 -3.75 17.24 16.11
C LYS A 31 -4.05 16.68 14.72
N ALA A 32 -3.12 15.91 14.15
CA ALA A 32 -3.32 15.26 12.84
C ALA A 32 -4.33 14.09 12.91
N GLY A 33 -4.45 13.44 14.07
CA GLY A 33 -5.38 12.35 14.34
C GLY A 33 -6.75 12.78 14.85
N ASN A 34 -7.06 14.09 14.89
CA ASN A 34 -8.30 14.65 15.44
C ASN A 34 -8.65 14.14 16.86
N ALA A 35 -7.64 14.00 17.72
CA ALA A 35 -7.85 13.59 19.10
C ALA A 35 -8.78 14.57 19.86
N PRO A 36 -9.45 14.14 20.94
CA PRO A 36 -10.29 15.01 21.75
C PRO A 36 -9.55 16.27 22.21
N LYS A 37 -10.26 17.41 22.23
CA LYS A 37 -9.66 18.72 22.54
C LYS A 37 -8.95 18.74 23.90
N ASP A 38 -9.50 18.04 24.88
CA ASP A 38 -8.93 17.96 26.24
C ASP A 38 -7.58 17.21 26.27
N GLU A 39 -7.39 16.20 25.41
CA GLU A 39 -6.12 15.48 25.28
C GLU A 39 -5.06 16.33 24.57
N ILE A 40 -5.45 17.07 23.54
CA ILE A 40 -4.57 18.02 22.84
C ILE A 40 -4.12 19.12 23.82
N ASP A 41 -5.06 19.68 24.60
CA ASP A 41 -4.76 20.75 25.55
C ASP A 41 -3.84 20.28 26.69
N SER A 42 -4.04 19.06 27.19
CA SER A 42 -3.15 18.42 28.17
C SER A 42 -1.73 18.23 27.62
N ALA A 43 -1.61 17.70 26.41
CA ALA A 43 -0.33 17.46 25.75
C ALA A 43 0.42 18.78 25.43
N VAL A 44 -0.31 19.83 25.02
CA VAL A 44 0.23 21.18 24.80
C VAL A 44 0.72 21.80 26.11
N LYS A 45 -0.01 21.64 27.21
CA LYS A 45 0.39 22.14 28.54
C LYS A 45 1.70 21.49 29.00
N MET A 46 1.86 20.18 28.78
CA MET A 46 3.11 19.48 29.07
C MET A 46 4.27 19.95 28.18
N LEU A 47 4.02 20.19 26.89
CA LEU A 47 5.02 20.74 25.96
C LEU A 47 5.52 22.13 26.39
N LEU A 48 4.62 23.00 26.82
CA LEU A 48 4.96 24.35 27.32
C LEU A 48 5.79 24.27 28.61
N SER A 49 5.41 23.38 29.53
CA SER A 49 6.17 23.14 30.77
C SER A 49 7.61 22.70 30.47
N LEU A 50 7.78 21.72 29.57
CA LEU A 50 9.12 21.24 29.18
C LEU A 50 9.97 22.34 28.53
N LYS A 51 9.37 23.19 27.67
CA LYS A 51 10.07 24.33 27.08
C LYS A 51 10.47 25.39 28.12
N MET A 52 9.66 25.60 29.15
CA MET A 52 10.01 26.49 30.26
C MET A 52 11.18 25.94 31.06
N SER A 53 11.17 24.64 31.39
CA SER A 53 12.28 23.96 32.06
C SER A 53 13.57 24.02 31.23
N TYR A 54 13.49 23.91 29.90
CA TYR A 54 14.64 24.05 29.00
C TYR A 54 15.24 25.45 29.03
N LYS A 55 14.38 26.47 28.95
CA LYS A 55 14.81 27.87 29.01
C LYS A 55 15.44 28.22 30.35
N ALA A 56 14.92 27.67 31.45
CA ALA A 56 15.48 27.84 32.79
C ALA A 56 16.85 27.15 32.93
N ALA A 57 17.04 25.97 32.33
CA ALA A 57 18.29 25.22 32.41
C ALA A 57 19.39 25.74 31.46
N MET A 58 19.02 26.22 30.27
CA MET A 58 19.97 26.57 29.20
C MET A 58 20.15 28.07 28.97
N GLY A 59 19.29 28.91 29.56
CA GLY A 59 19.28 30.35 29.32
C GLY A 59 18.78 30.76 27.92
N GLU A 60 18.52 29.79 27.03
CA GLU A 60 18.08 30.00 25.65
C GLU A 60 16.75 29.29 25.35
N GLU A 61 15.99 29.80 24.39
CA GLU A 61 14.76 29.15 23.94
C GLU A 61 15.05 27.92 23.07
N TYR A 62 14.21 26.90 23.21
CA TYR A 62 14.29 25.69 22.40
C TYR A 62 14.18 26.01 20.90
N LYS A 63 15.18 25.58 20.12
CA LYS A 63 15.19 25.61 18.66
C LYS A 63 15.20 24.19 18.11
N ALA A 64 14.19 23.84 17.32
CA ALA A 64 14.12 22.53 16.70
C ALA A 64 15.34 22.30 15.78
N GLY A 65 16.00 21.15 15.92
CA GLY A 65 17.15 20.76 15.09
C GLY A 65 18.53 21.24 15.57
N CYS A 66 18.61 22.02 16.66
CA CYS A 66 19.89 22.47 17.23
C CYS A 66 20.09 21.94 18.67
N PRO A 67 20.56 20.70 18.85
CA PRO A 67 20.84 20.15 20.18
C PRO A 67 22.04 20.86 20.85
N PRO A 68 22.03 21.04 22.18
CA PRO A 68 23.11 21.74 22.87
C PRO A 68 24.38 20.89 23.07
N GLY A 69 25.51 21.39 22.56
CA GLY A 69 26.89 21.05 22.97
C GLY A 69 27.47 19.72 22.47
N ASN A 70 28.45 19.79 21.57
CA ASN A 70 29.38 18.69 21.28
C ASN A 70 30.82 19.25 21.24
N PRO A 71 31.72 18.83 22.16
CA PRO A 71 33.16 18.89 21.92
C PRO A 71 33.84 17.51 22.07
N THR A 72 34.41 17.07 20.95
CA THR A 72 35.52 16.12 20.71
C THR A 72 36.20 15.34 21.87
N ALA A 73 36.33 14.02 21.66
CA ALA A 73 37.58 13.19 21.64
C ALA A 73 37.60 11.90 22.51
N GLY A 74 37.82 10.74 21.86
CA GLY A 74 38.74 9.68 22.35
C GLY A 74 38.17 8.33 22.83
N ARG A 75 38.34 7.27 22.01
CA ARG A 75 38.56 5.81 22.32
C ARG A 75 37.74 5.19 23.49
N ASN A 76 37.08 4.03 23.40
CA ASN A 76 37.37 2.78 22.69
C ASN A 76 36.16 1.82 22.86
N CYS A 77 35.97 0.97 21.84
CA CYS A 77 35.29 -0.33 21.80
C CYS A 77 34.65 -0.88 23.09
N ASP A 78 33.34 -1.10 23.08
CA ASP A 78 32.84 -2.48 23.08
C ASP A 78 31.47 -2.56 22.41
N SER A 79 31.34 -3.58 21.57
CA SER A 79 30.19 -3.87 20.73
C SER A 79 29.02 -4.36 21.56
N ASP A 80 27.93 -3.59 21.55
CA ASP A 80 26.60 -4.18 21.74
C ASP A 80 25.79 -3.88 20.47
N ALA A 81 25.52 -4.96 19.72
CA ALA A 81 24.77 -4.90 18.49
C ALA A 81 23.35 -4.42 18.81
N THR A 82 23.10 -3.14 18.54
CA THR A 82 21.74 -2.62 18.45
C THR A 82 20.97 -3.48 17.45
N LYS A 83 19.98 -4.24 17.93
CA LYS A 83 18.98 -4.89 17.08
C LYS A 83 18.44 -3.84 16.13
N ALA A 84 18.82 -3.94 14.85
CA ALA A 84 18.18 -3.19 13.79
C ALA A 84 16.67 -3.48 13.89
N SER A 85 15.86 -2.44 13.99
CA SER A 85 14.41 -2.58 14.07
C SER A 85 13.90 -3.37 12.86
N GLU A 86 13.20 -4.48 13.10
CA GLU A 86 12.65 -5.33 12.04
C GLU A 86 11.59 -4.58 11.21
N ASP A 87 11.46 -4.94 9.93
CA ASP A 87 10.44 -4.41 9.03
C ASP A 87 9.04 -4.80 9.55
N PHE A 88 8.11 -3.85 9.58
CA PHE A 88 6.73 -4.09 9.98
C PHE A 88 5.79 -3.88 8.80
N VAL A 89 5.05 -4.94 8.45
CA VAL A 89 4.11 -4.95 7.32
C VAL A 89 2.80 -5.60 7.76
N ASP A 90 1.73 -4.81 7.77
CA ASP A 90 0.34 -5.27 7.92
C ASP A 90 -0.57 -4.48 6.95
N PRO A 91 -1.88 -4.80 6.85
CA PRO A 91 -2.79 -4.10 5.93
C PRO A 91 -2.88 -2.58 6.11
N TRP A 92 -2.59 -2.07 7.32
CA TRP A 92 -2.74 -0.67 7.68
C TRP A 92 -1.41 0.10 7.67
N THR A 93 -0.30 -0.55 7.97
CA THR A 93 0.99 0.07 8.27
C THR A 93 2.14 -0.68 7.62
N VAL A 94 2.99 0.08 6.93
CA VAL A 94 4.29 -0.38 6.42
C VAL A 94 5.35 0.55 6.99
N ARG A 95 6.31 -0.01 7.73
CA ARG A 95 7.42 0.75 8.33
C ARG A 95 8.72 -0.03 8.23
N THR A 96 9.78 0.67 7.87
CA THR A 96 11.16 0.20 7.96
C THR A 96 12.08 1.33 8.37
N SER A 97 13.17 1.00 9.07
CA SER A 97 14.26 1.95 9.33
C SER A 97 15.23 2.07 8.16
N SER A 98 15.13 1.18 7.17
CA SER A 98 16.00 1.17 5.99
C SER A 98 15.58 2.23 4.97
N ALA A 99 16.53 3.09 4.58
CA ALA A 99 16.32 4.03 3.48
C ALA A 99 16.16 3.34 2.10
N LYS A 100 16.58 2.07 1.98
CA LYS A 100 16.38 1.26 0.77
C LYS A 100 14.96 0.69 0.67
N GLY A 101 14.14 0.88 1.71
CA GLY A 101 12.83 0.27 1.83
C GLY A 101 12.89 -1.14 2.41
N ILE A 102 11.77 -1.85 2.26
CA ILE A 102 11.50 -3.17 2.83
C ILE A 102 12.39 -4.25 2.20
N ASP A 103 12.89 -5.16 3.02
CA ASP A 103 13.57 -6.38 2.57
C ASP A 103 12.54 -7.42 2.11
N TYR A 104 12.18 -7.35 0.83
CA TYR A 104 11.13 -8.19 0.24
C TYR A 104 11.48 -9.69 0.24
N ASP A 105 12.75 -10.07 0.21
CA ASP A 105 13.14 -11.48 0.26
C ASP A 105 12.97 -12.05 1.67
N LYS A 106 13.27 -11.27 2.72
CA LYS A 106 12.91 -11.65 4.10
C LYS A 106 11.40 -11.71 4.30
N LEU A 107 10.65 -10.77 3.71
CA LEU A 107 9.20 -10.75 3.81
C LEU A 107 8.55 -11.99 3.18
N ILE A 108 9.12 -12.53 2.09
CA ILE A 108 8.69 -13.82 1.51
C ILE A 108 8.78 -14.93 2.55
N VAL A 109 9.91 -15.04 3.25
CA VAL A 109 10.15 -16.07 4.27
C VAL A 109 9.19 -15.88 5.44
N GLN A 110 9.05 -14.65 5.95
CA GLN A 110 8.17 -14.34 7.08
C GLN A 110 6.70 -14.68 6.78
N PHE A 111 6.22 -14.35 5.58
CA PHE A 111 4.84 -14.61 5.19
C PHE A 111 4.66 -16.05 4.68
N GLY A 112 5.75 -16.76 4.37
CA GLY A 112 5.72 -18.11 3.82
C GLY A 112 5.13 -18.15 2.41
N SER A 113 5.42 -17.14 1.58
CA SER A 113 5.03 -17.07 0.16
C SER A 113 6.14 -17.63 -0.74
N SER A 114 5.95 -17.64 -2.06
CA SER A 114 6.96 -18.12 -3.03
C SER A 114 7.49 -16.97 -3.87
N LYS A 115 8.80 -16.93 -4.13
CA LYS A 115 9.41 -15.96 -5.05
C LYS A 115 8.96 -16.23 -6.49
N ILE A 116 8.65 -15.19 -7.25
CA ILE A 116 8.50 -15.27 -8.70
C ILE A 116 9.89 -15.33 -9.31
N ASP A 117 10.23 -16.48 -9.88
CA ASP A 117 11.49 -16.69 -10.59
C ASP A 117 11.33 -16.51 -12.11
N LYS A 118 12.46 -16.63 -12.82
CA LYS A 118 12.50 -16.51 -14.28
C LYS A 118 11.73 -17.64 -14.98
N GLU A 119 11.67 -18.83 -14.38
CA GLU A 119 10.96 -19.97 -14.96
C GLU A 119 9.45 -19.71 -15.00
N LEU A 120 8.89 -19.22 -13.89
CA LEU A 120 7.48 -18.84 -13.79
C LEU A 120 7.15 -17.69 -14.76
N ILE A 121 8.00 -16.67 -14.86
CA ILE A 121 7.82 -15.57 -15.84
C ILE A 121 7.79 -16.13 -17.27
N ASN A 122 8.74 -16.98 -17.63
CA ASN A 122 8.78 -17.61 -18.94
C ASN A 122 7.55 -18.50 -19.20
N ARG A 123 7.00 -19.15 -18.16
CA ARG A 123 5.78 -19.95 -18.27
C ARG A 123 4.56 -19.06 -18.54
N ILE A 124 4.43 -17.92 -17.87
CA ILE A 124 3.37 -16.94 -18.13
C ILE A 124 3.45 -16.44 -19.59
N GLU A 125 4.66 -16.13 -20.09
CA GLU A 125 4.87 -15.73 -21.48
C GLU A 125 4.41 -16.82 -22.46
N ARG A 126 4.80 -18.08 -22.24
CA ARG A 126 4.37 -19.20 -23.09
C ARG A 126 2.87 -19.44 -23.06
N ALA A 127 2.25 -19.34 -21.88
CA ALA A 127 0.82 -19.57 -21.71
C ALA A 127 -0.02 -18.48 -22.41
N THR A 128 0.40 -17.22 -22.32
CA THR A 128 -0.34 -16.07 -22.85
C THR A 128 0.05 -15.70 -24.29
N GLY A 129 1.24 -16.10 -24.74
CA GLY A 129 1.82 -15.64 -26.02
C GLY A 129 2.17 -14.15 -26.01
N GLN A 130 2.27 -13.52 -24.84
CA GLN A 130 2.48 -12.09 -24.66
C GLN A 130 3.74 -11.82 -23.85
N ARG A 131 4.45 -10.74 -24.20
CA ARG A 131 5.62 -10.30 -23.43
C ARG A 131 5.20 -10.06 -21.96
N PRO A 132 5.89 -10.65 -20.96
CA PRO A 132 5.56 -10.47 -19.56
C PRO A 132 5.52 -8.99 -19.18
N HIS A 133 4.53 -8.56 -18.39
CA HIS A 133 4.44 -7.17 -17.96
C HIS A 133 5.74 -6.68 -17.31
N ARG A 134 6.08 -5.40 -17.47
CA ARG A 134 7.29 -4.80 -16.86
C ARG A 134 7.37 -5.03 -15.35
N PHE A 135 6.21 -5.11 -14.67
CA PHE A 135 6.18 -5.39 -13.24
C PHE A 135 6.65 -6.79 -12.87
N LEU A 136 6.48 -7.79 -13.75
CA LEU A 136 7.09 -9.11 -13.56
C LEU A 136 8.59 -9.05 -13.89
N ARG A 137 8.95 -8.45 -15.03
CA ARG A 137 10.35 -8.37 -15.49
C ARG A 137 11.28 -7.64 -14.51
N ARG A 138 10.75 -6.63 -13.82
CA ARG A 138 11.47 -5.78 -12.87
C ARG A 138 11.29 -6.17 -11.41
N GLY A 139 10.60 -7.27 -11.13
CA GLY A 139 10.37 -7.74 -9.75
C GLY A 139 9.53 -6.78 -8.90
N ILE A 140 8.62 -6.02 -9.52
CA ILE A 140 7.61 -5.23 -8.79
C ILE A 140 6.51 -6.17 -8.29
N PHE A 141 6.01 -7.06 -9.15
CA PHE A 141 5.31 -8.26 -8.70
C PHE A 141 6.36 -9.35 -8.53
N PHE A 142 6.64 -9.72 -7.28
CA PHE A 142 7.85 -10.44 -6.90
C PHE A 142 7.56 -11.74 -6.14
N SER A 143 6.37 -11.89 -5.59
CA SER A 143 5.96 -13.05 -4.79
C SER A 143 4.60 -13.57 -5.26
N HIS A 144 4.34 -14.85 -5.04
CA HIS A 144 3.09 -15.49 -5.40
C HIS A 144 2.70 -16.61 -4.42
N ARG A 145 1.45 -17.08 -4.55
CA ARG A 145 0.97 -18.35 -3.99
C ARG A 145 0.18 -19.07 -5.07
N ASP A 146 0.52 -20.33 -5.33
CA ASP A 146 -0.22 -21.22 -6.26
C ASP A 146 -0.42 -20.68 -7.70
N MET A 147 0.41 -19.74 -8.17
CA MET A 147 0.37 -19.27 -9.57
C MET A 147 0.57 -20.41 -10.58
N ASN A 148 1.36 -21.43 -10.23
CA ASN A 148 1.48 -22.63 -11.06
C ASN A 148 0.15 -23.37 -11.23
N GLN A 149 -0.72 -23.41 -10.21
CA GLN A 149 -2.05 -24.04 -10.32
C GLN A 149 -2.98 -23.24 -11.23
N ILE A 150 -2.86 -21.90 -11.25
CA ILE A 150 -3.56 -21.05 -12.22
C ILE A 150 -3.13 -21.41 -13.65
N LEU A 151 -1.82 -21.52 -13.87
CA LEU A 151 -1.28 -21.87 -15.18
C LEU A 151 -1.66 -23.29 -15.59
N ASP A 152 -1.61 -24.26 -14.66
CA ASP A 152 -2.09 -25.62 -14.91
C ASP A 152 -3.57 -25.61 -15.35
N ALA A 153 -4.44 -24.86 -14.64
CA ALA A 153 -5.84 -24.74 -15.00
C ALA A 153 -6.03 -24.09 -16.39
N TYR A 154 -5.35 -22.97 -16.63
CA TYR A 154 -5.45 -22.21 -17.88
C TYR A 154 -4.96 -22.99 -19.10
N GLU A 155 -3.80 -23.66 -18.99
CA GLU A 155 -3.22 -24.50 -20.03
C GLU A 155 -4.17 -25.68 -20.37
N ASN A 156 -4.86 -26.21 -19.36
CA ASN A 156 -5.88 -27.26 -19.50
C ASN A 156 -7.30 -26.74 -19.81
N LYS A 157 -7.43 -25.46 -20.24
CA LYS A 157 -8.71 -24.84 -20.63
C LYS A 157 -9.77 -24.81 -19.52
N LYS A 158 -9.35 -24.93 -18.25
CA LYS A 158 -10.21 -24.71 -17.09
C LYS A 158 -10.29 -23.22 -16.79
N PRO A 159 -11.48 -22.69 -16.45
CA PRO A 159 -11.63 -21.28 -16.17
C PRO A 159 -11.00 -20.90 -14.82
N PHE A 160 -10.53 -19.66 -14.75
CA PHE A 160 -10.24 -18.98 -13.50
C PHE A 160 -10.77 -17.53 -13.61
N TYR A 161 -10.84 -16.83 -12.49
CA TYR A 161 -11.20 -15.41 -12.45
C TYR A 161 -10.22 -14.60 -11.60
N LEU A 162 -10.19 -13.30 -11.86
CA LEU A 162 -9.42 -12.35 -11.08
C LEU A 162 -10.29 -11.72 -9.99
N TYR A 163 -9.67 -11.47 -8.84
CA TYR A 163 -10.25 -10.68 -7.77
C TYR A 163 -9.21 -9.68 -7.26
N THR A 164 -9.57 -8.40 -7.15
CA THR A 164 -8.81 -7.39 -6.40
C THR A 164 -9.78 -6.50 -5.63
N GLY A 165 -9.29 -5.61 -4.78
CA GLY A 165 -10.16 -4.70 -4.02
C GLY A 165 -9.57 -3.31 -3.84
N ARG A 166 -10.43 -2.40 -3.37
CA ARG A 166 -10.09 -1.04 -2.95
C ARG A 166 -10.96 -0.64 -1.79
N GLY A 167 -10.34 -0.26 -0.67
CA GLY A 167 -11.01 0.44 0.40
C GLY A 167 -11.08 1.94 0.14
N PRO A 168 -12.26 2.53 -0.16
CA PRO A 168 -12.38 3.91 -0.62
C PRO A 168 -12.32 4.91 0.56
N SER A 169 -11.10 5.40 0.87
CA SER A 169 -10.85 6.28 2.01
C SER A 169 -10.99 7.79 1.74
N SER A 170 -11.09 8.17 0.48
CA SER A 170 -11.12 9.56 0.00
C SER A 170 -11.64 9.60 -1.44
N GLU A 171 -12.05 10.77 -1.91
CA GLU A 171 -12.57 10.94 -3.28
C GLU A 171 -11.56 10.59 -4.38
N ALA A 172 -10.27 10.83 -4.16
CA ALA A 172 -9.23 10.64 -5.16
C ALA A 172 -8.24 9.53 -4.77
N MET A 173 -7.86 8.72 -5.76
CA MET A 173 -6.73 7.79 -5.69
C MET A 173 -5.38 8.50 -5.94
N HIS A 174 -4.28 7.85 -5.59
CA HIS A 174 -2.91 8.27 -5.90
C HIS A 174 -2.17 7.23 -6.73
N LEU A 175 -0.99 7.59 -7.27
CA LEU A 175 -0.20 6.72 -8.16
C LEU A 175 0.05 5.31 -7.61
N GLY A 176 0.31 5.19 -6.30
CA GLY A 176 0.50 3.88 -5.67
C GLY A 176 -0.69 2.92 -5.85
N HIS A 177 -1.92 3.44 -5.92
CA HIS A 177 -3.09 2.60 -6.16
C HIS A 177 -3.16 2.09 -7.59
N LEU A 178 -2.55 2.76 -8.57
CA LEU A 178 -2.55 2.30 -9.96
C LEU A 178 -1.75 1.01 -10.16
N VAL A 179 -0.75 0.72 -9.31
CA VAL A 179 0.12 -0.46 -9.47
C VAL A 179 -0.67 -1.77 -9.54
N PRO A 180 -1.51 -2.13 -8.55
CA PRO A 180 -2.33 -3.33 -8.64
C PRO A 180 -3.33 -3.26 -9.80
N PHE A 181 -3.99 -2.12 -10.06
CA PHE A 181 -5.01 -2.03 -11.12
C PHE A 181 -4.44 -2.13 -12.54
N ILE A 182 -3.31 -1.49 -12.83
CA ILE A 182 -2.61 -1.62 -14.12
C ILE A 182 -2.26 -3.09 -14.37
N PHE A 183 -1.75 -3.77 -13.36
CA PHE A 183 -1.37 -5.17 -13.49
C PHE A 183 -2.59 -6.09 -13.65
N THR A 184 -3.65 -5.87 -12.87
CA THR A 184 -4.89 -6.63 -12.97
C THR A 184 -5.55 -6.43 -14.34
N LYS A 185 -5.50 -5.22 -14.91
CA LYS A 185 -5.95 -4.97 -16.28
C LYS A 185 -5.13 -5.81 -17.25
N TRP A 186 -3.80 -5.72 -17.18
CA TRP A 186 -2.93 -6.52 -18.04
C TRP A 186 -3.22 -8.02 -17.94
N LEU A 187 -3.42 -8.55 -16.73
CA LEU A 187 -3.82 -9.94 -16.51
C LEU A 187 -5.17 -10.25 -17.16
N GLN A 188 -6.17 -9.38 -17.02
CA GLN A 188 -7.47 -9.53 -17.67
C GLN A 188 -7.33 -9.61 -19.20
N ASP A 189 -6.48 -8.78 -19.80
CA ASP A 189 -6.26 -8.78 -21.25
C ASP A 189 -5.58 -10.07 -21.72
N VAL A 190 -4.44 -10.41 -21.12
CA VAL A 190 -3.58 -11.50 -21.63
C VAL A 190 -4.13 -12.89 -21.34
N PHE A 191 -4.89 -13.05 -20.24
CA PHE A 191 -5.56 -14.31 -19.93
C PHE A 191 -7.01 -14.35 -20.43
N ASN A 192 -7.61 -13.20 -20.74
CA ASN A 192 -9.01 -13.07 -21.15
C ASN A 192 -9.99 -13.74 -20.16
N VAL A 193 -10.00 -13.24 -18.92
CA VAL A 193 -10.77 -13.81 -17.79
C VAL A 193 -11.70 -12.79 -17.14
N PRO A 194 -12.78 -13.22 -16.47
CA PRO A 194 -13.62 -12.30 -15.70
C PRO A 194 -12.88 -11.76 -14.48
N LEU A 195 -13.28 -10.57 -14.05
CA LEU A 195 -12.72 -9.84 -12.92
C LEU A 195 -13.86 -9.37 -12.00
N VAL A 196 -13.67 -9.55 -10.70
CA VAL A 196 -14.47 -8.90 -9.66
C VAL A 196 -13.61 -7.92 -8.87
N ILE A 197 -14.15 -6.72 -8.58
CA ILE A 197 -13.46 -5.68 -7.81
C ILE A 197 -14.32 -5.32 -6.60
N GLN A 198 -13.83 -5.64 -5.41
CA GLN A 198 -14.50 -5.27 -4.15
C GLN A 198 -14.20 -3.83 -3.78
N MET A 199 -15.24 -3.07 -3.45
CA MET A 199 -15.17 -1.73 -2.88
C MET A 199 -15.63 -1.82 -1.42
N SER A 200 -14.67 -1.84 -0.50
CA SER A 200 -14.94 -2.08 0.93
C SER A 200 -15.35 -0.79 1.66
N ASP A 201 -16.50 -0.24 1.27
CA ASP A 201 -17.12 0.91 1.96
C ASP A 201 -17.56 0.58 3.38
N ASP A 202 -18.01 -0.65 3.65
CA ASP A 202 -18.31 -1.13 4.99
C ASP A 202 -17.05 -1.13 5.89
N GLU A 203 -15.88 -1.54 5.38
CA GLU A 203 -14.59 -1.39 6.07
C GLU A 203 -14.31 0.07 6.39
N LYS A 204 -14.47 0.98 5.42
CA LYS A 204 -14.16 2.39 5.67
C LYS A 204 -15.11 3.01 6.67
N TYR A 205 -16.39 2.65 6.63
CA TYR A 205 -17.35 3.00 7.68
C TYR A 205 -16.93 2.46 9.06
N LEU A 206 -16.45 1.23 9.15
CA LEU A 206 -16.05 0.61 10.42
C LEU A 206 -14.74 1.18 11.00
N TRP A 207 -13.83 1.67 10.16
CA TRP A 207 -12.51 2.18 10.57
C TRP A 207 -12.40 3.71 10.63
N LYS A 208 -13.31 4.45 10.01
CA LYS A 208 -13.27 5.90 9.92
C LYS A 208 -14.59 6.51 10.41
N ASP A 209 -14.51 7.77 10.83
CA ASP A 209 -15.68 8.55 11.17
C ASP A 209 -16.34 9.07 9.89
N LEU A 210 -17.15 8.21 9.27
CA LEU A 210 -17.89 8.47 8.03
C LEU A 210 -19.33 7.99 8.20
N THR A 211 -20.29 8.63 7.53
CA THR A 211 -21.62 8.04 7.36
C THR A 211 -21.61 6.96 6.27
N LEU A 212 -22.65 6.10 6.23
CA LEU A 212 -22.79 5.10 5.17
C LEU A 212 -22.89 5.75 3.78
N GLU A 213 -23.59 6.88 3.68
CA GLU A 213 -23.74 7.64 2.43
C GLU A 213 -22.40 8.23 1.98
N GLN A 214 -21.56 8.68 2.91
CA GLN A 214 -20.21 9.17 2.60
C GLN A 214 -19.29 8.03 2.15
N ALA A 215 -19.32 6.88 2.83
CA ALA A 215 -18.53 5.72 2.43
C ALA A 215 -18.92 5.24 1.02
N TYR A 216 -20.23 5.18 0.74
CA TYR A 216 -20.75 4.80 -0.57
C TYR A 216 -20.43 5.84 -1.65
N SER A 217 -20.49 7.15 -1.35
CA SER A 217 -20.12 8.17 -2.34
C SER A 217 -18.63 8.07 -2.74
N TYR A 218 -17.74 7.76 -1.79
CA TYR A 218 -16.35 7.46 -2.12
C TYR A 218 -16.19 6.20 -2.96
N THR A 219 -17.01 5.16 -2.72
CA THR A 219 -17.06 3.98 -3.61
C THR A 219 -17.35 4.38 -5.05
N VAL A 220 -18.39 5.17 -5.30
CA VAL A 220 -18.78 5.59 -6.66
C VAL A 220 -17.67 6.41 -7.33
N GLU A 221 -17.05 7.35 -6.60
CA GLU A 221 -15.95 8.15 -7.15
C GLU A 221 -14.67 7.34 -7.42
N ASN A 222 -14.32 6.39 -6.54
CA ASN A 222 -13.17 5.51 -6.76
C ASN A 222 -13.46 4.49 -7.87
N ALA A 223 -14.72 4.07 -8.06
CA ALA A 223 -15.10 3.22 -9.19
C ALA A 223 -14.83 3.92 -10.53
N LYS A 224 -15.05 5.24 -10.65
CA LYS A 224 -14.67 6.03 -11.85
C LYS A 224 -13.17 5.99 -12.12
N ASP A 225 -12.34 6.14 -11.08
CA ASP A 225 -10.88 6.04 -11.20
C ASP A 225 -10.42 4.64 -11.66
N ILE A 226 -11.07 3.59 -11.14
CA ILE A 226 -10.79 2.20 -11.51
C ILE A 226 -11.21 1.93 -12.96
N ILE A 227 -12.42 2.35 -13.36
CA ILE A 227 -12.90 2.22 -14.75
C ILE A 227 -11.96 2.95 -15.72
N ALA A 228 -11.42 4.11 -15.34
CA ALA A 228 -10.44 4.86 -16.12
C ALA A 228 -9.09 4.15 -16.33
N CYS A 229 -8.83 3.03 -15.64
CA CYS A 229 -7.72 2.13 -15.97
C CYS A 229 -7.99 1.31 -17.26
N GLY A 230 -9.23 1.33 -17.76
CA GLY A 230 -9.63 0.73 -19.02
C GLY A 230 -9.95 -0.76 -18.91
N PHE A 231 -10.57 -1.20 -17.82
CA PHE A 231 -11.09 -2.55 -17.69
C PHE A 231 -12.22 -2.80 -18.70
N ASP A 232 -12.34 -4.04 -19.19
CA ASP A 232 -13.39 -4.42 -20.12
C ASP A 232 -14.73 -4.52 -19.37
N ILE A 233 -15.68 -3.67 -19.74
CA ILE A 233 -17.03 -3.65 -19.13
C ILE A 233 -17.72 -5.00 -19.28
N ASN A 234 -17.46 -5.76 -20.33
CA ASN A 234 -18.12 -7.04 -20.53
C ASN A 234 -17.56 -8.15 -19.62
N LYS A 235 -16.43 -7.90 -18.95
CA LYS A 235 -15.68 -8.89 -18.17
C LYS A 235 -15.43 -8.46 -16.73
N THR A 236 -15.95 -7.31 -16.33
CA THR A 236 -15.64 -6.71 -15.02
C THR A 236 -16.90 -6.38 -14.24
N PHE A 237 -16.92 -6.84 -13.00
CA PHE A 237 -17.95 -6.51 -12.02
C PHE A 237 -17.30 -5.80 -10.83
N ILE A 238 -17.64 -4.52 -10.63
CA ILE A 238 -17.20 -3.74 -9.48
C ILE A 238 -18.35 -3.75 -8.48
N PHE A 239 -18.12 -3.88 -7.17
CA PHE A 239 -19.23 -3.90 -6.22
C PHE A 239 -18.89 -3.21 -4.92
N SER A 240 -19.85 -2.44 -4.41
CA SER A 240 -19.88 -1.96 -3.02
C SER A 240 -20.24 -3.13 -2.11
N ASP A 241 -19.54 -3.29 -0.99
CA ASP A 241 -19.91 -4.28 0.02
C ASP A 241 -21.27 -3.96 0.64
N LEU A 242 -21.53 -2.69 0.97
CA LEU A 242 -22.81 -2.24 1.52
C LEU A 242 -24.00 -2.59 0.62
N GLU A 243 -23.89 -2.36 -0.69
CA GLU A 243 -24.97 -2.66 -1.66
C GLU A 243 -25.05 -4.15 -2.01
N TYR A 244 -23.92 -4.79 -2.29
CA TYR A 244 -23.91 -6.15 -2.84
C TYR A 244 -24.30 -7.22 -1.81
N MET A 245 -23.97 -6.99 -0.53
CA MET A 245 -24.36 -7.88 0.57
C MET A 245 -25.88 -8.09 0.61
N GLY A 246 -26.67 -7.04 0.37
CA GLY A 246 -28.14 -7.10 0.33
C GLY A 246 -28.71 -7.74 -0.95
N GLN A 247 -27.91 -7.82 -2.02
CA GLN A 247 -28.35 -8.30 -3.34
C GLN A 247 -27.88 -9.73 -3.66
N SER A 248 -26.92 -10.28 -2.91
CA SER A 248 -26.33 -11.59 -3.17
C SER A 248 -26.44 -12.56 -1.99
N PRO A 249 -27.39 -13.52 -2.02
CA PRO A 249 -27.46 -14.55 -0.98
C PRO A 249 -26.22 -15.47 -0.99
N GLY A 250 -25.56 -15.64 -2.14
CA GLY A 250 -24.32 -16.41 -2.24
C GLY A 250 -23.17 -15.78 -1.47
N PHE A 251 -23.05 -14.44 -1.55
CA PHE A 251 -22.02 -13.67 -0.88
C PHE A 251 -22.12 -13.81 0.65
N TYR A 252 -23.27 -13.46 1.24
CA TYR A 252 -23.44 -13.53 2.70
C TYR A 252 -23.34 -14.96 3.25
N ARG A 253 -23.82 -15.99 2.50
CA ARG A 253 -23.62 -17.40 2.89
C ARG A 253 -22.14 -17.75 3.04
N ASN A 254 -21.28 -17.27 2.13
CA ASN A 254 -19.84 -17.50 2.23
C ASN A 254 -19.21 -16.69 3.37
N VAL A 255 -19.65 -15.45 3.61
CA VAL A 255 -19.23 -14.69 4.81
C VAL A 255 -19.50 -15.48 6.09
N VAL A 256 -20.73 -15.99 6.27
CA VAL A 256 -21.10 -16.78 7.47
C VAL A 256 -20.29 -18.08 7.57
N LYS A 257 -20.07 -18.79 6.45
CA LYS A 257 -19.20 -19.98 6.42
C LYS A 257 -17.80 -19.64 6.89
N ILE A 258 -17.22 -18.53 6.46
CA ILE A 258 -15.86 -18.13 6.84
C ILE A 258 -15.82 -17.73 8.32
N GLN A 259 -16.77 -16.91 8.78
CA GLN A 259 -16.87 -16.49 10.19
C GLN A 259 -16.91 -17.69 11.15
N LYS A 260 -17.62 -18.76 10.79
CA LYS A 260 -17.68 -20.00 11.61
C LYS A 260 -16.32 -20.67 11.80
N HIS A 261 -15.36 -20.49 10.88
CA HIS A 261 -14.07 -21.19 10.88
C HIS A 261 -12.88 -20.30 11.23
N VAL A 262 -13.14 -19.06 11.62
CA VAL A 262 -12.13 -18.10 12.08
C VAL A 262 -12.50 -17.63 13.48
N THR A 263 -11.66 -17.98 14.45
CA THR A 263 -11.83 -17.57 15.85
C THR A 263 -11.31 -16.16 16.09
N PHE A 264 -11.80 -15.51 17.15
CA PHE A 264 -11.31 -14.19 17.54
C PHE A 264 -9.80 -14.21 17.82
N ASN A 265 -9.29 -15.22 18.53
CA ASN A 265 -7.85 -15.36 18.79
C ASN A 265 -7.00 -15.40 17.51
N GLN A 266 -7.51 -15.99 16.43
CA GLN A 266 -6.80 -15.97 15.15
C GLN A 266 -6.73 -14.57 14.56
N VAL A 267 -7.83 -13.81 14.54
CA VAL A 267 -7.79 -12.43 14.01
C VAL A 267 -7.02 -11.48 14.92
N LYS A 268 -6.95 -11.70 16.25
CA LYS A 268 -6.01 -10.99 17.13
C LYS A 268 -4.56 -11.23 16.71
N GLY A 269 -4.20 -12.48 16.44
CA GLY A 269 -2.84 -12.84 16.02
C GLY A 269 -2.47 -12.37 14.61
N ILE A 270 -3.42 -12.37 13.67
CA ILE A 270 -3.18 -12.01 12.27
C ILE A 270 -3.22 -10.49 12.06
N PHE A 271 -4.18 -9.81 12.69
CA PHE A 271 -4.49 -8.41 12.43
C PHE A 271 -4.24 -7.47 13.62
N GLY A 272 -3.86 -8.01 14.78
CA GLY A 272 -3.60 -7.19 15.96
C GLY A 272 -4.85 -6.60 16.62
N PHE A 273 -6.05 -7.12 16.32
CA PHE A 273 -7.27 -6.66 16.99
C PHE A 273 -7.23 -6.90 18.50
N THR A 274 -7.94 -6.05 19.23
CA THR A 274 -8.07 -6.13 20.69
C THR A 274 -9.52 -6.32 21.10
N ASP A 275 -9.73 -6.63 22.39
CA ASP A 275 -11.07 -6.85 22.93
C ASP A 275 -11.91 -5.56 22.97
N SER A 276 -11.29 -4.39 22.72
CA SER A 276 -11.96 -3.10 22.62
C SER A 276 -12.38 -2.73 21.19
N ASP A 277 -11.93 -3.46 20.17
CA ASP A 277 -12.37 -3.22 18.80
C ASP A 277 -13.85 -3.61 18.63
N CYS A 278 -14.59 -2.87 17.79
CA CYS A 278 -15.98 -3.19 17.52
C CYS A 278 -16.12 -4.52 16.76
N ILE A 279 -17.22 -5.23 16.99
CA ILE A 279 -17.49 -6.55 16.37
C ILE A 279 -17.49 -6.52 14.85
N GLY A 280 -17.77 -5.36 14.24
CA GLY A 280 -17.67 -5.17 12.80
C GLY A 280 -16.23 -5.33 12.31
N LYS A 281 -15.25 -4.68 12.95
CA LYS A 281 -13.83 -4.84 12.61
C LYS A 281 -13.36 -6.28 12.77
N ILE A 282 -13.74 -6.91 13.88
CA ILE A 282 -13.35 -8.29 14.21
C ILE A 282 -13.82 -9.28 13.14
N SER A 283 -15.02 -9.05 12.57
CA SER A 283 -15.65 -9.97 11.62
C SER A 283 -15.45 -9.58 10.14
N PHE A 284 -15.00 -8.36 9.85
CA PHE A 284 -14.71 -7.87 8.50
C PHE A 284 -13.75 -8.76 7.68
N PRO A 285 -12.70 -9.41 8.24
CA PRO A 285 -11.86 -10.30 7.45
C PRO A 285 -12.61 -11.38 6.66
N ALA A 286 -13.79 -11.81 7.14
CA ALA A 286 -14.64 -12.73 6.40
C ALA A 286 -15.29 -12.11 5.15
N VAL A 287 -15.61 -10.82 5.20
CA VAL A 287 -16.16 -10.05 4.06
C VAL A 287 -15.12 -9.92 2.96
N GLN A 288 -13.86 -9.57 3.29
CA GLN A 288 -12.78 -9.51 2.30
C GLN A 288 -12.34 -10.88 1.75
N ALA A 289 -12.56 -11.95 2.52
CA ALA A 289 -12.27 -13.32 2.10
C ALA A 289 -13.33 -13.88 1.14
N ALA A 290 -14.61 -13.55 1.31
CA ALA A 290 -15.73 -14.12 0.55
C ALA A 290 -15.63 -13.98 -0.99
N PRO A 291 -15.13 -12.86 -1.57
CA PRO A 291 -14.93 -12.73 -3.01
C PRO A 291 -13.95 -13.74 -3.62
N SER A 292 -13.16 -14.44 -2.78
CA SER A 292 -12.24 -15.49 -3.22
C SER A 292 -12.93 -16.78 -3.70
N PHE A 293 -14.25 -16.88 -3.50
CA PHE A 293 -15.05 -18.05 -3.84
C PHE A 293 -16.11 -17.70 -4.90
N SER A 294 -16.12 -18.42 -6.01
CA SER A 294 -16.93 -18.10 -7.20
C SER A 294 -18.43 -18.03 -6.94
N ASN A 295 -18.98 -18.92 -6.10
CA ASN A 295 -20.41 -18.92 -5.76
C ASN A 295 -20.84 -17.73 -4.87
N SER A 296 -19.92 -16.85 -4.46
CA SER A 296 -20.27 -15.52 -3.94
C SER A 296 -20.92 -14.63 -5.00
N PHE A 297 -20.70 -14.94 -6.30
CA PHE A 297 -21.20 -14.20 -7.45
C PHE A 297 -22.10 -15.07 -8.34
N PRO A 298 -23.31 -15.46 -7.88
CA PRO A 298 -24.17 -16.39 -8.61
C PRO A 298 -24.65 -15.86 -9.97
N LYS A 299 -24.71 -14.54 -10.17
CA LYS A 299 -25.03 -13.94 -11.48
C LYS A 299 -23.90 -14.12 -12.51
N ILE A 300 -22.67 -14.32 -12.05
CA ILE A 300 -21.49 -14.52 -12.91
C ILE A 300 -21.22 -16.02 -13.07
N PHE A 301 -21.12 -16.74 -11.95
CA PHE A 301 -20.61 -18.12 -11.90
C PHE A 301 -21.67 -19.17 -11.54
N ARG A 302 -22.93 -18.77 -11.37
CA ARG A 302 -24.03 -19.65 -10.92
C ARG A 302 -23.65 -20.33 -9.60
N ASP A 303 -23.88 -21.64 -9.49
CA ASP A 303 -23.57 -22.42 -8.29
C ASP A 303 -22.18 -23.07 -8.34
N ARG A 304 -21.35 -22.76 -9.34
CA ARG A 304 -19.99 -23.32 -9.47
C ARG A 304 -19.13 -22.89 -8.29
N THR A 305 -18.46 -23.86 -7.67
CA THR A 305 -17.58 -23.65 -6.50
C THR A 305 -16.12 -23.96 -6.79
N ASP A 306 -15.81 -24.44 -7.99
CA ASP A 306 -14.54 -25.00 -8.43
C ASP A 306 -13.73 -24.05 -9.33
N ILE A 307 -14.26 -22.86 -9.64
CA ILE A 307 -13.55 -21.89 -10.48
C ILE A 307 -12.42 -21.28 -9.65
N GLN A 308 -11.20 -21.43 -10.15
CA GLN A 308 -10.00 -20.96 -9.47
C GLN A 308 -9.99 -19.42 -9.41
N CYS A 309 -9.56 -18.86 -8.27
CA CYS A 309 -9.42 -17.42 -8.06
C CYS A 309 -7.94 -17.03 -8.06
N LEU A 310 -7.58 -15.94 -8.74
CA LEU A 310 -6.27 -15.29 -8.66
C LEU A 310 -6.43 -13.86 -8.14
N ILE A 311 -5.66 -13.53 -7.10
CA ILE A 311 -5.72 -12.24 -6.41
C ILE A 311 -4.42 -11.45 -6.60
N PRO A 312 -4.39 -10.44 -7.48
CA PRO A 312 -3.29 -9.49 -7.56
C PRO A 312 -3.46 -8.40 -6.49
N CYS A 313 -2.47 -8.23 -5.62
CA CYS A 313 -2.50 -7.22 -4.56
C CYS A 313 -1.09 -6.74 -4.20
N ALA A 314 -1.00 -5.68 -3.38
CA ALA A 314 0.24 -5.43 -2.64
C ALA A 314 0.36 -6.43 -1.48
N ILE A 315 1.59 -6.74 -1.08
CA ILE A 315 1.84 -7.83 -0.11
C ILE A 315 1.23 -7.58 1.28
N ASP A 316 0.91 -6.33 1.62
CA ASP A 316 0.20 -5.99 2.87
C ASP A 316 -1.19 -6.62 2.99
N GLN A 317 -1.78 -7.07 1.88
CA GLN A 317 -3.07 -7.76 1.87
C GLN A 317 -2.95 -9.29 2.08
N ASP A 318 -1.75 -9.88 2.02
CA ASP A 318 -1.54 -11.33 2.20
C ASP A 318 -2.13 -11.87 3.52
N PRO A 319 -2.12 -11.17 4.68
CA PRO A 319 -2.73 -11.67 5.90
C PRO A 319 -4.21 -12.10 5.75
N TYR A 320 -5.02 -11.34 5.01
CA TYR A 320 -6.42 -11.72 4.72
C TYR A 320 -6.51 -13.02 3.92
N PHE A 321 -5.64 -13.18 2.92
CA PHE A 321 -5.73 -14.29 2.00
C PHE A 321 -4.99 -15.52 2.47
N ARG A 322 -3.97 -15.38 3.32
CA ARG A 322 -3.39 -16.48 4.09
C ARG A 322 -4.45 -17.11 4.99
N MET A 323 -5.21 -16.28 5.73
CA MET A 323 -6.38 -16.73 6.50
C MET A 323 -7.42 -17.41 5.59
N THR A 324 -7.74 -16.79 4.46
CA THR A 324 -8.72 -17.33 3.49
C THR A 324 -8.31 -18.70 2.96
N ARG A 325 -7.02 -18.90 2.65
CA ARG A 325 -6.47 -20.18 2.18
C ARG A 325 -6.53 -21.29 3.22
N ASP A 326 -6.41 -20.97 4.50
CA ASP A 326 -6.57 -21.94 5.59
C ASP A 326 -8.04 -22.35 5.81
N VAL A 327 -8.97 -21.43 5.55
CA VAL A 327 -10.42 -21.66 5.64
C VAL A 327 -10.95 -22.42 4.44
N ALA A 328 -10.51 -22.10 3.21
CA ALA A 328 -11.04 -22.63 1.95
C ALA A 328 -11.29 -24.16 1.95
N PRO A 329 -10.32 -25.03 2.29
CA PRO A 329 -10.56 -26.48 2.28
C PRO A 329 -11.58 -26.94 3.34
N ARG A 330 -11.74 -26.22 4.45
CA ARG A 330 -12.70 -26.55 5.52
C ARG A 330 -14.14 -26.30 5.11
N ILE A 331 -14.34 -25.40 4.14
CA ILE A 331 -15.66 -25.05 3.59
C ILE A 331 -15.87 -25.63 2.18
N GLY A 332 -15.00 -26.52 1.72
CA GLY A 332 -15.12 -27.22 0.44
C GLY A 332 -14.85 -26.37 -0.80
N HIS A 333 -13.99 -25.35 -0.68
CA HIS A 333 -13.63 -24.45 -1.77
C HIS A 333 -12.13 -24.54 -2.11
N PRO A 334 -11.72 -24.25 -3.37
CA PRO A 334 -10.32 -24.14 -3.75
C PRO A 334 -9.66 -22.96 -3.04
N LYS A 335 -8.36 -23.09 -2.76
CA LYS A 335 -7.57 -21.99 -2.20
C LYS A 335 -7.38 -20.91 -3.28
N PRO A 336 -7.58 -19.61 -2.98
CA PRO A 336 -7.21 -18.57 -3.94
C PRO A 336 -5.70 -18.54 -4.15
N ALA A 337 -5.28 -18.32 -5.39
CA ALA A 337 -3.91 -18.02 -5.76
C ALA A 337 -3.64 -16.51 -5.61
N LEU A 338 -2.38 -16.12 -5.44
CA LEU A 338 -1.99 -14.72 -5.23
C LEU A 338 -0.80 -14.32 -6.08
N LEU A 339 -0.75 -13.04 -6.45
CA LEU A 339 0.41 -12.33 -6.97
C LEU A 339 0.61 -11.07 -6.12
N HIS A 340 1.78 -10.93 -5.51
CA HIS A 340 2.11 -9.85 -4.59
C HIS A 340 3.04 -8.83 -5.22
N SER A 341 2.67 -7.56 -5.10
CA SER A 341 3.52 -6.43 -5.47
C SER A 341 4.27 -5.83 -4.28
N THR A 342 5.39 -5.21 -4.60
CA THR A 342 6.12 -4.28 -3.72
C THR A 342 5.29 -3.04 -3.46
N PHE A 343 5.62 -2.29 -2.40
CA PHE A 343 4.99 -1.01 -2.13
C PHE A 343 5.50 0.09 -3.06
N PHE A 344 4.60 0.99 -3.44
CA PHE A 344 4.97 2.23 -4.10
C PHE A 344 5.45 3.24 -3.04
N PRO A 345 6.69 3.74 -3.11
CA PRO A 345 7.27 4.51 -2.02
C PRO A 345 6.62 5.89 -1.88
N ALA A 346 6.59 6.44 -0.65
CA ALA A 346 6.20 7.82 -0.41
C ALA A 346 7.21 8.80 -1.04
N LEU A 347 6.78 10.03 -1.31
CA LEU A 347 7.68 11.04 -1.87
C LEU A 347 8.91 11.30 -0.97
N GLN A 348 8.74 11.26 0.36
CA GLN A 348 9.80 11.52 1.33
C GLN A 348 10.85 10.41 1.42
N GLY A 349 10.57 9.23 0.88
CA GLY A 349 11.49 8.08 0.93
C GLY A 349 10.77 6.74 0.94
N ALA A 350 11.55 5.66 0.85
CA ALA A 350 11.06 4.28 0.79
C ALA A 350 10.72 3.66 2.17
N GLN A 351 10.90 4.42 3.26
CA GLN A 351 10.62 3.96 4.62
C GLN A 351 9.13 3.71 4.88
N THR A 352 8.27 4.39 4.11
CA THR A 352 6.81 4.28 4.19
C THR A 352 6.22 4.11 2.79
N LYS A 353 5.03 3.48 2.73
CA LYS A 353 4.23 3.45 1.50
C LYS A 353 3.53 4.79 1.27
N MET A 354 3.29 5.13 0.00
CA MET A 354 2.45 6.27 -0.35
C MET A 354 1.06 6.14 0.30
N SER A 355 0.59 7.21 0.94
CA SER A 355 -0.69 7.22 1.65
C SER A 355 -1.45 8.51 1.42
N ALA A 356 -2.76 8.39 1.14
CA ALA A 356 -3.66 9.53 1.02
C ALA A 356 -3.76 10.36 2.30
N SER A 357 -3.38 9.82 3.47
CA SER A 357 -3.41 10.53 4.75
C SER A 357 -2.32 11.60 4.90
N ASP A 358 -1.24 11.55 4.11
CA ASP A 358 -0.24 12.62 4.03
C ASP A 358 -0.26 13.22 2.61
N PRO A 359 -0.85 14.41 2.43
CA PRO A 359 -0.93 15.09 1.13
C PRO A 359 0.42 15.37 0.47
N ASN A 360 1.50 15.50 1.27
CA ASN A 360 2.84 15.75 0.76
C ASN A 360 3.55 14.45 0.38
N SER A 361 3.05 13.30 0.82
CA SER A 361 3.62 11.98 0.48
C SER A 361 3.14 11.44 -0.87
N SER A 362 2.04 11.99 -1.39
CA SER A 362 1.29 11.40 -2.50
C SER A 362 1.19 12.30 -3.73
N ILE A 363 1.31 11.69 -4.92
CA ILE A 363 0.87 12.28 -6.18
C ILE A 363 -0.51 11.71 -6.51
N PHE A 364 -1.52 12.55 -6.49
CA PHE A 364 -2.92 12.17 -6.70
C PHE A 364 -3.24 12.10 -8.19
N LEU A 365 -4.21 11.27 -8.56
CA LEU A 365 -4.69 11.18 -9.95
C LEU A 365 -5.45 12.44 -10.39
N THR A 366 -5.79 13.31 -9.45
CA THR A 366 -6.40 14.63 -9.68
C THR A 366 -5.37 15.77 -9.74
N ASP A 367 -4.08 15.51 -9.50
CA ASP A 367 -3.05 16.55 -9.56
C ASP A 367 -2.90 17.08 -11.00
N THR A 368 -2.79 18.40 -11.12
CA THR A 368 -2.44 19.08 -12.39
C THR A 368 -0.96 18.85 -12.74
N ALA A 369 -0.60 19.03 -14.01
CA ALA A 369 0.79 18.97 -14.47
C ALA A 369 1.75 19.84 -13.63
N LYS A 370 1.29 21.03 -13.20
CA LYS A 370 2.05 21.94 -12.31
C LYS A 370 2.22 21.37 -10.90
N GLN A 371 1.18 20.77 -10.32
CA GLN A 371 1.26 20.12 -9.02
C GLN A 371 2.21 18.91 -9.05
N ILE A 372 2.12 18.05 -10.07
CA ILE A 372 3.03 16.90 -10.27
C ILE A 372 4.48 17.39 -10.29
N LYS A 373 4.80 18.37 -11.14
CA LYS A 373 6.14 18.97 -11.23
C LYS A 373 6.61 19.53 -9.89
N SER A 374 5.75 20.27 -9.19
CA SER A 374 6.07 20.86 -7.90
C SER A 374 6.36 19.77 -6.84
N LYS A 375 5.53 18.72 -6.77
CA LYS A 375 5.70 17.63 -5.81
C LYS A 375 6.98 16.84 -6.06
N VAL A 376 7.25 16.46 -7.30
CA VAL A 376 8.50 15.77 -7.65
C VAL A 376 9.73 16.62 -7.31
N ASN A 377 9.73 17.90 -7.69
CA ASN A 377 10.89 18.76 -7.45
C ASN A 377 11.12 19.04 -5.96
N LYS A 378 10.06 19.33 -5.20
CA LYS A 378 10.18 19.78 -3.79
C LYS A 378 10.20 18.64 -2.77
N HIS A 379 9.53 17.53 -3.04
CA HIS A 379 9.25 16.50 -2.02
C HIS A 379 9.84 15.14 -2.33
N ALA A 380 10.08 14.79 -3.61
CA ALA A 380 10.72 13.52 -3.93
C ALA A 380 12.15 13.50 -3.40
N PHE A 381 12.42 12.58 -2.46
CA PHE A 381 13.74 12.38 -1.87
C PHE A 381 14.76 12.02 -2.95
N SER A 382 15.94 12.64 -2.85
CA SER A 382 17.03 12.42 -3.79
C SER A 382 18.10 11.51 -3.18
N GLY A 383 18.54 10.53 -3.94
CA GLY A 383 19.76 9.77 -3.68
C GLY A 383 21.02 10.43 -4.25
N GLY A 384 20.94 11.67 -4.72
CA GLY A 384 22.06 12.45 -5.25
C GLY A 384 23.00 12.95 -4.14
N ARG A 385 23.93 13.83 -4.50
CA ARG A 385 24.84 14.49 -3.55
C ARG A 385 24.39 15.93 -3.36
N ASP A 386 24.85 16.55 -2.28
CA ASP A 386 24.44 17.90 -1.91
C ASP A 386 24.96 18.94 -2.90
N THR A 387 26.16 18.72 -3.46
CA THR A 387 26.77 19.58 -4.48
C THR A 387 26.91 18.90 -5.83
N VAL A 388 26.95 19.70 -6.90
CA VAL A 388 27.14 19.19 -8.27
C VAL A 388 28.50 18.53 -8.41
N GLU A 389 29.54 19.13 -7.81
CA GLU A 389 30.91 18.64 -7.82
C GLU A 389 31.00 17.24 -7.22
N GLU A 390 30.44 17.04 -6.03
CA GLU A 390 30.37 15.71 -5.40
C GLU A 390 29.53 14.74 -6.22
N HIS A 391 28.43 15.20 -6.83
CA HIS A 391 27.59 14.33 -7.65
C HIS A 391 28.31 13.88 -8.92
N ARG A 392 29.06 14.76 -9.58
CA ARG A 392 29.90 14.39 -10.74
C ARG A 392 31.01 13.43 -10.35
N GLN A 393 31.55 13.53 -9.14
CA GLN A 393 32.65 12.69 -8.67
C GLN A 393 32.18 11.31 -8.15
N PHE A 394 31.11 11.27 -7.37
CA PHE A 394 30.67 10.08 -6.63
C PHE A 394 29.35 9.48 -7.12
N GLY A 395 28.65 10.15 -8.03
CA GLY A 395 27.36 9.73 -8.55
C GLY A 395 26.21 9.75 -7.54
N GLY A 396 25.02 9.41 -8.04
CA GLY A 396 23.80 9.22 -7.27
C GLY A 396 23.53 7.76 -6.91
N ASN A 397 22.76 7.54 -5.85
CA ASN A 397 22.33 6.23 -5.39
C ASN A 397 20.88 5.93 -5.82
N CYS A 398 20.72 5.11 -6.86
CA CYS A 398 19.43 4.65 -7.36
C CYS A 398 18.62 3.82 -6.34
N GLU A 399 19.25 3.17 -5.36
CA GLU A 399 18.56 2.31 -4.39
C GLU A 399 17.74 3.08 -3.35
N VAL A 400 17.97 4.39 -3.23
CA VAL A 400 17.27 5.26 -2.29
C VAL A 400 16.56 6.44 -2.97
N ASP A 401 16.87 6.72 -4.24
CA ASP A 401 16.27 7.84 -4.97
C ASP A 401 14.82 7.52 -5.39
N VAL A 402 13.87 8.24 -4.80
CA VAL A 402 12.43 8.04 -5.05
C VAL A 402 12.08 8.31 -6.51
N SER A 403 12.79 9.22 -7.18
CA SER A 403 12.50 9.54 -8.57
C SER A 403 12.89 8.40 -9.49
N PHE A 404 14.06 7.79 -9.25
CA PHE A 404 14.47 6.57 -9.94
C PHE A 404 13.53 5.40 -9.63
N MET A 405 13.16 5.20 -8.36
CA MET A 405 12.19 4.17 -7.97
C MET A 405 10.90 4.31 -8.78
N TYR A 406 10.31 5.50 -8.90
CA TYR A 406 9.07 5.69 -9.67
C TYR A 406 9.24 5.40 -11.16
N LEU A 407 10.40 5.71 -11.74
CA LEU A 407 10.71 5.33 -13.13
C LEU A 407 10.68 3.81 -13.33
N THR A 408 11.13 3.02 -12.34
CA THR A 408 11.04 1.55 -12.42
C THR A 408 9.60 1.05 -12.56
N PHE A 409 8.60 1.78 -12.06
CA PHE A 409 7.19 1.45 -12.22
C PHE A 409 6.61 1.95 -13.55
N PHE A 410 6.91 3.19 -13.96
CA PHE A 410 6.14 3.84 -15.02
C PHE A 410 6.86 4.06 -16.34
N LEU A 411 8.20 4.10 -16.36
CA LEU A 411 8.94 4.18 -17.63
C LEU A 411 8.90 2.81 -18.32
N GLU A 412 8.28 2.69 -19.49
CA GLU A 412 8.06 1.37 -20.11
C GLU A 412 9.30 0.72 -20.72
N ASP A 413 10.22 1.54 -21.22
CA ASP A 413 11.44 1.11 -21.92
C ASP A 413 12.52 0.65 -20.91
N ASP A 414 12.91 -0.63 -21.00
CA ASP A 414 13.89 -1.26 -20.11
C ASP A 414 15.33 -0.76 -20.39
N ASP A 415 15.69 -0.55 -21.65
CA ASP A 415 17.03 -0.09 -22.04
C ASP A 415 17.24 1.37 -21.64
N ARG A 416 16.20 2.20 -21.82
CA ARG A 416 16.22 3.59 -21.35
C ARG A 416 16.32 3.67 -19.84
N LEU A 417 15.60 2.82 -19.10
CA LEU A 417 15.69 2.77 -17.63
C LEU A 417 17.11 2.39 -17.18
N GLU A 418 17.72 1.40 -17.82
CA GLU A 418 19.08 0.97 -17.51
C GLU A 418 20.12 2.04 -17.86
N GLN A 419 19.93 2.77 -18.96
CA GLN A 419 20.77 3.91 -19.31
C GLN A 419 20.69 5.02 -18.25
N ILE A 420 19.48 5.38 -17.81
CA ILE A 420 19.27 6.35 -16.72
C ILE A 420 19.96 5.89 -15.44
N ARG A 421 19.86 4.59 -15.10
CA ARG A 421 20.53 4.02 -13.93
C ARG A 421 22.04 4.21 -14.02
N LYS A 422 22.65 3.86 -15.15
CA LYS A 422 24.10 4.01 -15.38
C LYS A 422 24.54 5.47 -15.32
N ASP A 423 23.81 6.37 -15.97
CA ASP A 423 24.16 7.79 -16.02
C ASP A 423 24.03 8.46 -14.65
N TYR A 424 22.98 8.13 -13.89
CA TYR A 424 22.81 8.67 -12.54
C TYR A 424 23.85 8.10 -11.56
N THR A 425 24.12 6.79 -11.63
CA THR A 425 25.11 6.12 -10.76
C THR A 425 26.53 6.62 -11.03
N SER A 426 26.85 6.99 -12.26
CA SER A 426 28.17 7.55 -12.61
C SER A 426 28.31 9.04 -12.35
N GLY A 427 27.20 9.75 -12.07
CA GLY A 427 27.19 11.21 -11.94
C GLY A 427 27.10 11.95 -13.27
N ALA A 428 26.97 11.24 -14.40
CA ALA A 428 26.76 11.85 -15.72
C ALA A 428 25.38 12.53 -15.85
N MET A 429 24.37 12.02 -15.16
CA MET A 429 23.04 12.64 -15.05
C MET A 429 22.88 13.27 -13.66
N LEU A 430 22.41 14.52 -13.59
CA LEU A 430 22.11 15.21 -12.33
C LEU A 430 20.69 14.86 -11.82
N THR A 431 20.45 15.03 -10.51
CA THR A 431 19.12 14.83 -9.90
C THR A 431 18.02 15.63 -10.59
N GLY A 432 18.31 16.88 -11.00
CA GLY A 432 17.33 17.72 -11.70
C GLY A 432 16.89 17.13 -13.05
N GLU A 433 17.81 16.47 -13.76
CA GLU A 433 17.56 15.82 -15.06
C GLU A 433 16.79 14.51 -14.88
N LEU A 434 17.12 13.74 -13.84
CA LEU A 434 16.37 12.55 -13.42
C LEU A 434 14.92 12.90 -13.08
N LYS A 435 14.72 13.92 -12.24
CA LYS A 435 13.39 14.41 -11.85
C LYS A 435 12.60 14.91 -13.05
N LYS A 436 13.24 15.62 -13.98
CA LYS A 436 12.61 16.05 -15.24
C LYS A 436 12.12 14.84 -16.04
N THR A 437 12.95 13.82 -16.20
CA THR A 437 12.57 12.58 -16.90
C THR A 437 11.36 11.90 -16.24
N LEU A 438 11.32 11.85 -14.91
CA LEU A 438 10.15 11.34 -14.19
C LEU A 438 8.89 12.20 -14.44
N ILE A 439 9.01 13.52 -14.39
CA ILE A 439 7.88 14.42 -14.64
C ILE A 439 7.32 14.20 -16.05
N ASP A 440 8.19 14.03 -17.04
CA ASP A 440 7.81 13.80 -18.44
C ASP A 440 7.11 12.43 -18.63
N VAL A 441 7.30 11.47 -17.71
CA VAL A 441 6.56 10.19 -17.66
C VAL A 441 5.23 10.32 -16.92
N LEU A 442 5.22 11.00 -15.76
CA LEU A 442 4.04 11.06 -14.89
C LEU A 442 2.94 11.99 -15.41
N GLN A 443 3.31 13.10 -16.05
CA GLN A 443 2.34 14.06 -16.59
C GLN A 443 1.42 13.43 -17.65
N PRO A 444 1.92 12.77 -18.72
CA PRO A 444 1.04 12.13 -19.68
C PRO A 444 0.24 10.98 -19.05
N LEU A 445 0.85 10.16 -18.18
CA LEU A 445 0.16 9.08 -17.47
C LEU A 445 -1.10 9.57 -16.74
N ILE A 446 -0.95 10.63 -15.93
CA ILE A 446 -2.07 11.19 -15.15
C ILE A 446 -3.05 11.92 -16.07
N ALA A 447 -2.57 12.70 -17.04
CA ALA A 447 -3.45 13.42 -17.98
C ALA A 447 -4.34 12.46 -18.80
N GLU A 448 -3.79 11.33 -19.26
CA GLU A 448 -4.55 10.30 -19.95
C GLU A 448 -5.57 9.60 -19.03
N HIS A 449 -5.19 9.31 -17.78
CA HIS A 449 -6.12 8.78 -16.79
C HIS A 449 -7.28 9.77 -16.54
N GLN A 450 -6.99 11.05 -16.34
CA GLN A 450 -7.99 12.10 -16.18
C GLN A 450 -8.90 12.21 -17.41
N ALA A 451 -8.35 12.12 -18.62
CA ALA A 451 -9.14 12.13 -19.85
C ALA A 451 -10.09 10.93 -19.93
N ARG A 452 -9.62 9.71 -19.62
CA ARG A 452 -10.47 8.50 -19.57
C ARG A 452 -11.52 8.60 -18.47
N ARG A 453 -11.15 9.07 -17.27
CA ARG A 453 -12.07 9.28 -16.14
C ARG A 453 -13.19 10.24 -16.49
N LYS A 454 -12.88 11.34 -17.21
CA LYS A 454 -13.88 12.31 -17.66
C LYS A 454 -14.91 11.71 -18.62
N ALA A 455 -14.55 10.66 -19.35
CA ALA A 455 -15.47 9.95 -20.24
C ALA A 455 -16.35 8.91 -19.52
N VAL A 456 -16.10 8.61 -18.24
CA VAL A 456 -16.91 7.67 -17.46
C VAL A 456 -18.20 8.37 -17.03
N THR A 457 -19.33 7.89 -17.57
CA THR A 457 -20.66 8.40 -17.21
C THR A 457 -21.24 7.65 -16.00
N GLU A 458 -22.29 8.20 -15.38
CA GLU A 458 -23.01 7.52 -14.30
C GLU A 458 -23.62 6.19 -14.77
N GLU A 459 -24.09 6.11 -16.01
CA GLU A 459 -24.58 4.87 -16.62
C GLU A 459 -23.46 3.84 -16.75
N THR A 460 -22.25 4.29 -17.12
CA THR A 460 -21.07 3.43 -17.20
C THR A 460 -20.75 2.85 -15.81
N VAL A 461 -20.66 3.69 -14.78
CA VAL A 461 -20.42 3.22 -13.40
C VAL A 461 -21.50 2.23 -12.96
N LYS A 462 -22.77 2.59 -13.18
CA LYS A 462 -23.91 1.74 -12.85
C LYS A 462 -23.83 0.39 -13.55
N GLU A 463 -23.46 0.36 -14.83
CA GLU A 463 -23.34 -0.90 -15.58
C GLU A 463 -22.23 -1.77 -15.02
N PHE A 464 -21.03 -1.22 -14.77
CA PHE A 464 -19.95 -1.95 -14.09
C PHE A 464 -20.39 -2.50 -12.72
N MET A 465 -21.20 -1.73 -11.99
CA MET A 465 -21.65 -2.05 -10.64
C MET A 465 -22.94 -2.87 -10.54
N THR A 466 -23.60 -3.13 -11.66
CA THR A 466 -24.82 -3.95 -11.69
C THR A 466 -24.46 -5.43 -11.72
N PRO A 467 -24.96 -6.25 -10.77
CA PRO A 467 -24.79 -7.70 -10.82
C PRO A 467 -25.41 -8.28 -12.10
N ARG A 468 -24.57 -8.75 -13.02
CA ARG A 468 -24.97 -9.30 -14.32
C ARG A 468 -24.09 -10.49 -14.70
N GLN A 469 -24.54 -11.22 -15.71
CA GLN A 469 -23.67 -12.19 -16.37
C GLN A 469 -22.62 -11.44 -17.20
N LEU A 470 -21.35 -11.79 -17.01
CA LEU A 470 -20.24 -11.31 -17.84
C LEU A 470 -20.19 -12.11 -19.15
N SER A 471 -19.42 -11.67 -20.15
CA SER A 471 -19.27 -12.33 -21.46
C SER A 471 -18.47 -13.64 -21.41
N PHE A 472 -18.86 -14.53 -20.50
CA PHE A 472 -18.37 -15.87 -20.29
C PHE A 472 -19.54 -16.81 -20.01
N HIS A 473 -19.42 -18.05 -20.47
CA HIS A 473 -20.40 -19.09 -20.23
C HIS A 473 -19.76 -20.19 -19.37
N PHE A 474 -20.17 -20.25 -18.11
CA PHE A 474 -19.82 -21.34 -17.21
C PHE A 474 -20.96 -22.36 -17.28
N GLN A 475 -20.71 -23.48 -17.96
CA GLN A 475 -21.65 -24.62 -17.98
C GLN A 475 -21.78 -25.23 -16.58
#